data_AF-W5YLS7-F1
#
_entry.id   AF-W5YLS7-F1
#
_cell.length_a   1.000
_cell.length_b   1.000
_cell.length_c   1.000
_cell.angle_alpha   90.00
_cell.angle_beta   90.00
_cell.angle_gamma   90.00
#
_symmetry.space_group_name_H-M   'P 1'
#
loop_
_entity.id
_entity.type
_entity.pdbx_description
1 polymer ?
#
loop_
_entity_poly.entity_id
_entity_poly.type
_entity_poly.pdbx_seq_one_letter_code
_entity_poly.pdbx_strand_id
1 'polypeptide(L)'
;MADGTEFDGTPIESRALIGSDVLAVQRGESVEVEVTGNVTPTNANLQVAGPDIDLFSQNDIVLISDCEAADLFRISSNPSSGTWAHANNVNSSNRVSQEYTDDARIMRFSANVYFVADTGRNDAQGNDIRALYRGTNNLLNSATPSFQIDEIVEGVDSLQIEYGELLPTGNMRYATADNVGNMANVVAIRVGMLISDTDQVRNNADTADYALPGETIEATTGAAAGAVTHPEDQRLRRSFVSTVMLRNRD
;
A
#
# COMPACT_ATOMS: atom_id res chain seq x y z
N MET A 1 1.02 13.66 2.00
CA MET A 1 0.13 13.33 0.87
C MET A 1 0.99 12.65 -0.17
N ALA A 2 0.45 11.69 -0.91
CA ALA A 2 1.20 11.09 -1.99
C ALA A 2 1.32 12.12 -3.14
N ASP A 3 2.53 12.47 -3.55
CA ASP A 3 2.82 13.39 -4.66
C ASP A 3 3.16 12.65 -5.97
N GLY A 4 3.06 11.32 -5.96
CA GLY A 4 3.31 10.47 -7.11
C GLY A 4 4.78 10.14 -7.32
N THR A 5 5.67 10.60 -6.44
CA THR A 5 7.13 10.34 -6.50
C THR A 5 7.59 9.31 -5.47
N GLU A 6 6.66 8.67 -4.75
CA GLU A 6 6.98 7.79 -3.61
C GLU A 6 7.86 6.60 -4.00
N PHE A 7 7.81 6.21 -5.28
CA PHE A 7 8.52 5.07 -5.81
C PHE A 7 9.67 5.43 -6.74
N ASP A 8 9.97 6.72 -6.91
CA ASP A 8 11.06 7.19 -7.75
C ASP A 8 12.41 6.62 -7.29
N GLY A 9 13.16 6.06 -8.22
CA GLY A 9 14.44 5.40 -7.96
C GLY A 9 14.32 4.05 -7.22
N THR A 10 13.11 3.50 -7.08
CA THR A 10 12.90 2.18 -6.47
C THR A 10 12.73 1.08 -7.52
N PRO A 11 12.92 -0.20 -7.17
CA PRO A 11 12.62 -1.30 -8.10
C PRO A 11 11.17 -1.33 -8.58
N ILE A 12 10.23 -0.73 -7.83
CA ILE A 12 8.80 -0.72 -8.17
C ILE A 12 8.55 0.18 -9.39
N GLU A 13 9.15 1.38 -9.45
CA GLU A 13 9.03 2.31 -10.59
C GLU A 13 9.37 1.61 -11.91
N SER A 14 10.47 0.85 -11.94
CA SER A 14 10.92 0.16 -13.16
C SER A 14 10.13 -1.10 -13.52
N ARG A 15 9.41 -1.70 -12.56
CA ARG A 15 8.73 -2.99 -12.73
C ARG A 15 7.23 -2.86 -12.92
N ALA A 16 6.63 -1.82 -12.35
CA ALA A 16 5.20 -1.60 -12.47
C ALA A 16 4.79 -1.49 -13.94
N LEU A 17 3.74 -2.20 -14.31
CA LEU A 17 3.22 -2.22 -15.66
C LEU A 17 2.72 -0.82 -16.02
N ILE A 18 3.28 -0.25 -17.08
CA ILE A 18 2.84 1.03 -17.63
C ILE A 18 1.35 0.96 -17.95
N GLY A 19 0.60 1.97 -17.51
CA GLY A 19 -0.85 2.05 -17.67
C GLY A 19 -1.64 1.28 -16.61
N SER A 20 -1.00 0.64 -15.63
CA SER A 20 -1.67 0.15 -14.42
C SER A 20 -1.25 0.97 -13.20
N ASP A 21 -2.18 1.10 -12.26
CA ASP A 21 -1.97 1.84 -11.03
C ASP A 21 -1.12 1.06 -10.02
N VAL A 22 -0.54 1.81 -9.08
CA VAL A 22 0.18 1.30 -7.92
C VAL A 22 -0.57 1.71 -6.65
N LEU A 23 -0.88 0.75 -5.78
CA LEU A 23 -1.56 1.00 -4.50
C LEU A 23 -0.59 0.87 -3.33
N ALA A 24 -0.29 1.98 -2.67
CA ALA A 24 0.44 2.00 -1.41
C ALA A 24 -0.53 1.95 -0.21
N VAL A 25 -0.30 1.03 0.73
CA VAL A 25 -1.10 0.89 1.96
C VAL A 25 -0.18 0.90 3.17
N GLN A 26 -0.37 1.87 4.05
CA GLN A 26 0.30 1.98 5.34
C GLN A 26 -0.72 1.83 6.46
N ARG A 27 -0.41 1.00 7.48
CA ARG A 27 -1.31 0.77 8.60
C ARG A 27 -0.57 0.35 9.87
N GLY A 28 -1.22 0.52 11.01
CA GLY A 28 -0.90 -0.19 12.23
C GLY A 28 -1.48 -1.60 12.22
N GLU A 29 -0.66 -2.59 12.56
CA GLU A 29 -1.07 -3.96 12.79
C GLU A 29 -1.17 -4.19 14.30
N SER A 30 -2.31 -4.76 14.73
CA SER A 30 -2.56 -5.05 16.13
C SER A 30 -1.52 -6.01 16.69
N VAL A 31 -1.02 -5.69 17.88
CA VAL A 31 -0.14 -6.52 18.68
C VAL A 31 -0.61 -6.47 20.13
N GLU A 32 -0.29 -7.49 20.92
CA GLU A 32 -0.52 -7.52 22.36
C GLU A 32 0.67 -6.87 23.09
N VAL A 33 0.84 -5.56 22.89
CA VAL A 33 1.77 -4.70 23.63
C VAL A 33 1.00 -3.50 24.16
N GLU A 34 1.14 -3.24 25.45
CA GLU A 34 0.45 -2.20 26.17
C GLU A 34 1.44 -1.19 26.75
N VAL A 35 0.98 0.05 26.83
CA VAL A 35 1.68 1.12 27.52
C VAL A 35 1.47 0.96 29.02
N THR A 36 2.55 0.91 29.80
CA THR A 36 2.49 0.75 31.26
C THR A 36 2.96 1.99 32.03
N GLY A 37 3.46 3.02 31.34
CA GLY A 37 3.83 4.30 31.95
C GLY A 37 4.97 5.05 31.26
N ASN A 38 5.48 6.06 31.96
CA ASN A 38 6.53 6.99 31.49
C ASN A 38 6.25 7.68 30.15
N VAL A 39 4.99 7.95 29.89
CA VAL A 39 4.47 8.47 28.62
C VAL A 39 4.50 9.98 28.52
N THR A 40 5.12 10.65 29.48
CA THR A 40 5.17 12.12 29.46
C THR A 40 5.94 12.57 28.21
N PRO A 41 5.37 13.49 27.40
CA PRO A 41 5.96 13.90 26.11
C PRO A 41 7.30 14.62 26.26
N THR A 42 7.79 14.81 27.48
CA THR A 42 9.10 15.43 27.77
C THR A 42 10.27 14.46 27.75
N ASN A 43 10.06 13.15 27.56
CA ASN A 43 11.13 12.16 27.67
C ASN A 43 11.14 11.13 26.52
N ALA A 44 12.32 10.53 26.29
CA ALA A 44 12.61 9.66 25.15
C ALA A 44 12.35 8.17 25.40
N ASN A 45 11.56 7.82 26.42
CA ASN A 45 11.36 6.47 26.90
C ASN A 45 9.87 6.19 27.08
N LEU A 46 9.42 5.04 26.62
CA LEU A 46 8.06 4.54 26.80
C LEU A 46 8.11 3.26 27.62
N GLN A 47 7.34 3.16 28.70
CA GLN A 47 7.23 1.87 29.40
C GLN A 47 6.18 1.01 28.73
N VAL A 48 6.53 -0.24 28.44
CA VAL A 48 5.66 -1.21 27.78
C VAL A 48 5.73 -2.58 28.43
N ALA A 49 4.63 -3.32 28.34
CA ALA A 49 4.53 -4.73 28.71
C ALA A 49 3.61 -5.46 27.73
N GLY A 50 3.74 -6.79 27.63
CA GLY A 50 2.85 -7.60 26.80
C GLY A 50 3.54 -8.84 26.24
N PRO A 51 2.77 -9.87 25.83
CA PRO A 51 3.32 -11.12 25.30
C PRO A 51 3.98 -10.95 23.92
N ASP A 52 3.62 -9.91 23.15
CA ASP A 52 4.13 -9.70 21.78
C ASP A 52 5.38 -8.80 21.72
N ILE A 53 5.99 -8.44 22.87
CA ILE A 53 7.19 -7.58 22.89
C ILE A 53 8.34 -8.20 22.09
N ASP A 54 8.49 -9.52 22.15
CA ASP A 54 9.57 -10.24 21.48
C ASP A 54 9.41 -10.30 19.95
N LEU A 55 8.29 -9.80 19.40
CA LEU A 55 8.09 -9.61 17.96
C LEU A 55 8.79 -8.36 17.42
N PHE A 56 9.26 -7.47 18.30
CA PHE A 56 9.92 -6.24 17.93
C PHE A 56 11.44 -6.37 18.07
N SER A 57 12.15 -5.64 17.22
CA SER A 57 13.60 -5.49 17.23
C SER A 57 14.00 -4.01 17.25
N GLN A 58 15.25 -3.75 17.64
CA GLN A 58 15.82 -2.41 17.50
C GLN A 58 15.69 -1.96 16.03
N ASN A 59 15.32 -0.70 15.83
CA ASN A 59 15.02 -0.05 14.56
C ASN A 59 13.66 -0.37 13.93
N ASP A 60 12.81 -1.18 14.56
CA ASP A 60 11.42 -1.30 14.13
C ASP A 60 10.65 0.00 14.35
N ILE A 61 9.68 0.24 13.47
CA ILE A 61 8.78 1.38 13.57
C ILE A 61 7.49 0.94 14.25
N VAL A 62 7.11 1.71 15.26
CA VAL A 62 5.94 1.50 16.09
C VAL A 62 5.00 2.66 15.89
N LEU A 63 3.71 2.35 15.80
CA LEU A 63 2.63 3.32 15.88
C LEU A 63 2.04 3.25 17.29
N ILE A 64 2.01 4.38 18.00
CA ILE A 64 1.26 4.56 19.24
C ILE A 64 0.07 5.48 18.94
N SER A 65 -1.11 5.16 19.45
CA SER A 65 -2.30 6.00 19.24
C SER A 65 -3.34 5.84 20.34
N ASP A 66 -4.09 6.90 20.59
CA ASP A 66 -5.33 6.88 21.37
C ASP A 66 -6.47 7.58 20.60
N CYS A 67 -7.46 8.13 21.31
CA CYS A 67 -8.60 8.80 20.68
C CYS A 67 -8.30 10.23 20.19
N GLU A 68 -7.20 10.84 20.63
CA GLU A 68 -6.83 12.23 20.34
C GLU A 68 -5.66 12.33 19.37
N ALA A 69 -4.66 11.46 19.49
CA ALA A 69 -3.45 11.53 18.68
C ALA A 69 -2.89 10.16 18.26
N ALA A 70 -1.97 10.21 17.31
CA ALA A 70 -1.15 9.08 16.90
C ALA A 70 0.27 9.55 16.54
N ASP A 71 1.28 8.80 16.99
CA ASP A 71 2.68 9.04 16.70
C ASP A 71 3.36 7.79 16.14
N LEU A 72 4.27 8.00 15.19
CA LEU A 72 5.17 6.97 14.69
C LEU A 72 6.57 7.25 15.24
N PHE A 73 7.20 6.23 15.81
CA PHE A 73 8.60 6.32 16.22
C PHE A 73 9.34 5.02 15.95
N ARG A 74 10.65 5.13 15.79
CA ARG A 74 11.59 4.02 15.66
C ARG A 74 12.17 3.67 17.02
N ILE A 75 12.15 2.38 17.37
CA ILE A 75 12.76 1.89 18.61
C ILE A 75 14.29 2.01 18.50
N SER A 76 14.88 2.86 19.33
CA SER A 76 16.33 3.10 19.40
C SER A 76 17.06 2.18 20.37
N SER A 77 16.36 1.57 21.34
CA SER A 77 16.92 0.58 22.27
C SER A 77 16.76 -0.85 21.73
N ASN A 78 17.40 -1.81 22.39
CA ASN A 78 16.94 -3.19 22.27
C ASN A 78 15.58 -3.31 22.97
N PRO A 79 14.50 -3.67 22.28
CA PRO A 79 13.19 -3.79 22.92
C PRO A 79 13.19 -4.93 23.96
N SER A 80 12.69 -4.63 25.15
CA SER A 80 12.39 -5.60 26.20
C SER A 80 11.15 -5.13 26.96
N SER A 81 10.58 -6.02 27.77
CA SER A 81 9.60 -5.58 28.79
C SER A 81 10.26 -4.54 29.70
N GLY A 82 9.49 -3.54 30.12
CA GLY A 82 10.03 -2.35 30.78
C GLY A 82 10.10 -1.19 29.82
N THR A 83 11.27 -0.86 29.27
CA THR A 83 11.49 0.42 28.58
C THR A 83 11.87 0.29 27.11
N TRP A 84 11.13 0.98 26.24
CA TRP A 84 11.51 1.25 24.86
C TRP A 84 11.98 2.70 24.71
N ALA A 85 13.20 2.91 24.21
CA ALA A 85 13.72 4.24 23.94
C ALA A 85 13.48 4.66 22.49
N HIS A 86 13.19 5.93 22.24
CA HIS A 86 13.02 6.53 20.91
C HIS A 86 13.91 7.78 20.74
N ALA A 87 15.23 7.60 20.82
CA ALA A 87 16.19 8.71 20.80
C ALA A 87 16.30 9.42 19.43
N ASN A 88 16.77 10.68 19.45
CA ASN A 88 16.92 11.57 18.30
C ASN A 88 17.91 11.09 17.23
N ASN A 89 18.77 10.12 17.53
CA ASN A 89 19.74 9.62 16.55
C ASN A 89 19.09 8.80 15.43
N VAL A 90 17.87 8.30 15.64
CA VAL A 90 17.10 7.51 14.65
C VAL A 90 15.66 7.98 14.50
N ASN A 91 15.29 9.10 15.12
CA ASN A 91 13.97 9.72 15.07
C ASN A 91 14.10 11.22 14.81
N SER A 92 13.06 11.82 14.24
CA SER A 92 12.96 13.28 14.06
C SER A 92 12.79 14.04 15.38
N SER A 93 12.29 13.35 16.41
CA SER A 93 12.05 13.86 17.75
C SER A 93 12.26 12.72 18.76
N ASN A 94 12.68 13.07 19.98
CA ASN A 94 12.78 12.17 21.13
C ASN A 94 11.63 12.39 22.11
N ARG A 95 10.51 12.83 21.54
CA ARG A 95 9.26 13.16 22.21
C ARG A 95 8.12 12.69 21.32
N VAL A 96 7.15 12.04 21.95
CA VAL A 96 5.80 11.88 21.41
C VAL A 96 5.05 13.22 21.41
N SER A 97 4.03 13.35 20.57
CA SER A 97 3.26 14.59 20.41
C SER A 97 2.42 14.94 21.65
N GLN A 98 2.05 13.93 22.44
CA GLN A 98 1.28 14.08 23.67
C GLN A 98 1.63 13.02 24.73
N GLU A 99 0.97 13.12 25.88
CA GLU A 99 0.99 12.07 26.90
C GLU A 99 0.02 10.95 26.53
N TYR A 100 0.53 9.72 26.41
CA TYR A 100 -0.27 8.53 26.08
C TYR A 100 -0.55 7.69 27.32
N THR A 101 -1.80 7.57 27.75
CA THR A 101 -2.12 6.76 28.95
C THR A 101 -2.26 5.26 28.65
N ASP A 102 -2.74 4.48 29.63
CA ASP A 102 -2.92 3.03 29.55
C ASP A 102 -4.04 2.60 28.57
N ASP A 103 -4.82 3.54 28.06
CA ASP A 103 -5.79 3.36 26.98
C ASP A 103 -5.18 3.49 25.57
N ALA A 104 -3.92 3.95 25.48
CA ALA A 104 -3.20 4.01 24.22
C ALA A 104 -2.87 2.61 23.69
N ARG A 105 -2.88 2.49 22.37
CA ARG A 105 -2.59 1.24 21.66
C ARG A 105 -1.23 1.31 21.01
N ILE A 106 -0.45 0.26 21.22
CA ILE A 106 0.76 0.00 20.44
C ILE A 106 0.41 -0.90 19.27
N MET A 107 0.89 -0.51 18.09
CA MET A 107 0.72 -1.25 16.85
C MET A 107 2.05 -1.35 16.13
N ARG A 108 2.27 -2.46 15.45
CA ARG A 108 3.40 -2.60 14.52
C ARG A 108 3.09 -1.80 13.26
N PHE A 109 4.00 -0.95 12.80
CA PHE A 109 3.80 -0.26 11.53
C PHE A 109 4.10 -1.20 10.35
N SER A 110 3.21 -1.20 9.36
CA SER A 110 3.31 -2.00 8.14
C SER A 110 3.06 -1.12 6.93
N ALA A 111 3.89 -1.28 5.90
CA ALA A 111 3.79 -0.53 4.65
C ALA A 111 3.96 -1.49 3.47
N ASN A 112 2.91 -1.64 2.68
CA ASN A 112 2.84 -2.54 1.53
C ASN A 112 2.50 -1.75 0.27
N VAL A 113 2.96 -2.26 -0.87
CA VAL A 113 2.67 -1.71 -2.19
C VAL A 113 2.16 -2.84 -3.08
N TYR A 114 1.07 -2.60 -3.80
CA TYR A 114 0.51 -3.55 -4.77
C TYR A 114 0.62 -2.97 -6.16
N PHE A 115 1.14 -3.76 -7.10
CA PHE A 115 1.33 -3.34 -8.48
C PHE A 115 1.29 -4.55 -9.41
N VAL A 116 0.89 -4.34 -10.66
CA VAL A 116 0.98 -5.36 -11.71
C VAL A 116 2.36 -5.30 -12.34
N ALA A 117 2.97 -6.44 -12.61
CA ALA A 117 4.23 -6.51 -13.36
C ALA A 117 4.30 -7.80 -14.18
N ASP A 118 5.23 -7.81 -15.14
CA ASP A 118 5.63 -9.03 -15.84
C ASP A 118 6.32 -10.02 -14.86
N THR A 119 5.96 -11.29 -14.99
CA THR A 119 6.55 -12.39 -14.22
C THR A 119 7.87 -12.87 -14.79
N GLY A 120 8.22 -12.46 -16.02
CA GLY A 120 9.34 -12.97 -16.80
C GLY A 120 9.09 -14.39 -17.34
N ARG A 121 7.86 -14.89 -17.21
CA ARG A 121 7.40 -16.16 -17.77
C ARG A 121 6.48 -15.88 -18.95
N ASN A 122 6.48 -16.81 -19.90
CA ASN A 122 5.65 -16.72 -21.09
C ASN A 122 4.69 -17.92 -21.14
N ASP A 123 3.53 -17.72 -21.74
CA ASP A 123 2.62 -18.82 -22.07
C ASP A 123 3.20 -19.70 -23.18
N ALA A 124 2.47 -20.77 -23.53
CA ALA A 124 2.88 -21.71 -24.58
C ALA A 124 3.00 -21.07 -25.98
N GLN A 125 2.43 -19.88 -26.20
CA GLN A 125 2.50 -19.12 -27.43
C GLN A 125 3.57 -18.02 -27.39
N GLY A 126 4.28 -17.88 -26.27
CA GLY A 126 5.37 -16.93 -26.09
C GLY A 126 4.93 -15.54 -25.62
N ASN A 127 3.68 -15.35 -25.20
CA ASN A 127 3.21 -14.07 -24.66
C ASN A 127 3.50 -13.96 -23.18
N ASP A 128 3.87 -12.75 -22.74
CA ASP A 128 4.20 -12.47 -21.35
C ASP A 128 3.03 -12.81 -20.41
N ILE A 129 3.38 -13.36 -19.26
CA ILE A 129 2.45 -13.61 -18.16
C ILE A 129 2.68 -12.53 -17.11
N ARG A 130 1.61 -11.83 -16.74
CA ARG A 130 1.62 -10.77 -15.72
C ARG A 130 1.04 -11.29 -14.41
N ALA A 131 1.42 -10.64 -13.32
CA ALA A 131 0.92 -10.96 -11.99
C ALA A 131 0.73 -9.70 -11.14
N LEU A 132 -0.11 -9.81 -10.12
CA LEU A 132 -0.15 -8.87 -9.01
C LEU A 132 1.00 -9.21 -8.06
N TYR A 133 1.83 -8.23 -7.79
CA TYR A 133 2.91 -8.28 -6.81
C TYR A 133 2.54 -7.50 -5.56
N ARG A 134 3.12 -7.92 -4.43
CA ARG A 134 3.14 -7.15 -3.18
C ARG A 134 4.59 -6.84 -2.81
N GLY A 135 4.93 -5.56 -2.75
CA GLY A 135 6.16 -5.07 -2.15
C GLY A 135 5.97 -4.73 -0.68
N THR A 136 6.59 -5.49 0.23
CA THR A 136 6.61 -5.18 1.67
C THR A 136 7.83 -4.30 1.97
N ASN A 137 7.64 -3.09 2.50
CA ASN A 137 8.75 -2.22 2.86
C ASN A 137 9.51 -2.82 4.06
N ASN A 138 10.83 -2.92 3.95
CA ASN A 138 11.72 -3.41 5.00
C ASN A 138 11.91 -2.42 6.15
N LEU A 139 11.41 -1.18 6.02
CA LEU A 139 11.44 -0.11 7.02
C LEU A 139 12.85 0.17 7.57
N LEU A 140 13.88 -0.09 6.78
CA LEU A 140 15.27 0.14 7.15
C LEU A 140 15.49 1.62 7.50
N ASN A 141 16.45 1.90 8.38
CA ASN A 141 16.87 3.27 8.67
C ASN A 141 17.78 3.79 7.55
N SER A 142 17.19 4.00 6.37
CA SER A 142 17.86 4.35 5.12
C SER A 142 17.05 5.40 4.37
N ALA A 143 17.74 6.31 3.68
CA ALA A 143 17.08 7.32 2.83
C ALA A 143 16.35 6.68 1.63
N THR A 144 16.85 5.56 1.13
CA THR A 144 16.21 4.82 0.04
C THR A 144 15.43 3.64 0.62
N PRO A 145 14.12 3.53 0.35
CA PRO A 145 13.34 2.40 0.81
C PRO A 145 13.79 1.11 0.11
N SER A 146 13.63 -0.01 0.82
CA SER A 146 13.91 -1.35 0.31
C SER A 146 12.65 -2.19 0.47
N PHE A 147 12.33 -2.98 -0.55
CA PHE A 147 11.11 -3.80 -0.57
C PHE A 147 11.47 -5.28 -0.74
N GLN A 148 10.75 -6.17 -0.04
CA GLN A 148 10.64 -7.58 -0.43
C GLN A 148 9.44 -7.71 -1.35
N ILE A 149 9.66 -8.21 -2.56
CA ILE A 149 8.63 -8.29 -3.60
C ILE A 149 8.21 -9.74 -3.76
N ASP A 150 6.97 -10.02 -3.39
CA ASP A 150 6.33 -11.33 -3.55
C ASP A 150 5.32 -11.30 -4.70
N GLU A 151 5.31 -12.35 -5.51
CA GLU A 151 4.19 -12.60 -6.42
C GLU A 151 2.98 -13.11 -5.61
N ILE A 152 1.80 -12.52 -5.83
CA ILE A 152 0.59 -12.88 -5.09
C ILE A 152 -0.35 -13.73 -5.94
N VAL A 153 -0.63 -13.26 -7.16
CA VAL A 153 -1.55 -13.93 -8.08
C VAL A 153 -1.15 -13.66 -9.52
N GLU A 154 -1.02 -14.74 -10.29
CA GLU A 154 -0.76 -14.72 -11.72
C GLU A 154 -2.03 -14.40 -12.52
N GLY A 155 -1.86 -13.94 -13.76
CA GLY A 155 -2.97 -13.64 -14.66
C GLY A 155 -3.65 -12.31 -14.32
N VAL A 156 -2.90 -11.30 -13.87
CA VAL A 156 -3.45 -9.96 -13.66
C VAL A 156 -2.93 -9.04 -14.75
N ASP A 157 -3.79 -8.66 -15.68
CA ASP A 157 -3.43 -7.87 -16.86
C ASP A 157 -3.43 -6.37 -16.57
N SER A 158 -4.25 -5.90 -15.62
CA SER A 158 -4.32 -4.50 -15.21
C SER A 158 -4.89 -4.31 -13.80
N LEU A 159 -4.43 -3.27 -13.11
CA LEU A 159 -4.96 -2.74 -11.85
C LEU A 159 -5.31 -1.27 -12.05
N GLN A 160 -6.52 -0.85 -11.69
CA GLN A 160 -7.02 0.53 -11.84
C GLN A 160 -7.77 0.98 -10.59
N ILE A 161 -7.60 2.24 -10.20
CA ILE A 161 -8.03 2.77 -8.91
C ILE A 161 -8.68 4.14 -9.06
N GLU A 162 -9.88 4.27 -8.51
CA GLU A 162 -10.51 5.58 -8.30
C GLU A 162 -10.69 5.86 -6.80
N TYR A 163 -10.52 7.12 -6.46
CA TYR A 163 -10.70 7.66 -5.12
C TYR A 163 -12.03 8.38 -5.03
N GLY A 164 -12.88 7.94 -4.10
CA GLY A 164 -14.13 8.59 -3.74
C GLY A 164 -13.86 9.80 -2.85
N GLU A 165 -13.74 10.97 -3.45
CA GLU A 165 -13.52 12.25 -2.76
C GLU A 165 -14.87 12.87 -2.34
N LEU A 166 -14.98 13.22 -1.06
CA LEU A 166 -16.09 14.00 -0.53
C LEU A 166 -15.88 15.49 -0.83
N LEU A 167 -16.78 16.08 -1.62
CA LEU A 167 -16.71 17.48 -1.99
C LEU A 167 -17.30 18.38 -0.89
N PRO A 168 -16.94 19.67 -0.83
CA PRO A 168 -17.53 20.64 0.09
C PRO A 168 -19.06 20.77 -0.03
N THR A 169 -19.64 20.34 -1.16
CA THR A 169 -21.09 20.30 -1.38
C THR A 169 -21.79 19.12 -0.68
N GLY A 170 -21.04 18.21 -0.05
CA GLY A 170 -21.52 16.98 0.56
C GLY A 170 -21.69 15.81 -0.41
N ASN A 171 -21.43 16.02 -1.71
CA ASN A 171 -21.49 14.96 -2.72
C ASN A 171 -20.15 14.23 -2.81
N MET A 172 -20.21 12.92 -3.07
CA MET A 172 -19.03 12.12 -3.40
C MET A 172 -18.82 12.10 -4.91
N ARG A 173 -17.58 12.30 -5.36
CA ARG A 173 -17.15 12.01 -6.74
C ARG A 173 -16.05 10.95 -6.73
N TYR A 174 -15.98 10.16 -7.80
CA TYR A 174 -14.82 9.30 -8.04
C TYR A 174 -13.88 9.99 -9.04
N ALA A 175 -12.58 9.90 -8.77
CA ALA A 175 -11.54 10.47 -9.61
C ALA A 175 -10.25 9.62 -9.51
N THR A 176 -9.43 9.63 -10.55
CA THR A 176 -8.06 9.10 -10.49
C THR A 176 -7.21 9.93 -9.52
N ALA A 177 -6.09 9.37 -9.05
CA ALA A 177 -5.24 10.01 -8.02
C ALA A 177 -4.86 11.46 -8.36
N ASP A 178 -4.38 11.69 -9.60
CA ASP A 178 -3.97 13.02 -10.09
C ASP A 178 -5.10 14.04 -10.17
N ASN A 179 -6.35 13.57 -10.16
CA ASN A 179 -7.54 14.39 -10.27
C ASN A 179 -8.24 14.59 -8.91
N VAL A 180 -7.74 14.01 -7.82
CA VAL A 180 -8.22 14.27 -6.46
C VAL A 180 -7.72 15.64 -6.02
N GLY A 181 -8.63 16.50 -5.55
CA GLY A 181 -8.25 17.86 -5.12
C GLY A 181 -7.53 17.85 -3.77
N ASN A 182 -8.03 17.05 -2.83
CA ASN A 182 -7.40 16.83 -1.54
C ASN A 182 -7.58 15.38 -1.08
N MET A 183 -6.47 14.64 -0.93
CA MET A 183 -6.48 13.26 -0.46
C MET A 183 -7.07 13.11 0.96
N ALA A 184 -7.04 14.16 1.79
CA ALA A 184 -7.69 14.17 3.10
C ALA A 184 -9.24 14.13 3.02
N ASN A 185 -9.81 14.37 1.85
CA ASN A 185 -11.26 14.29 1.62
C ASN A 185 -11.68 12.93 1.03
N VAL A 186 -10.74 12.01 0.79
CA VAL A 186 -11.08 10.68 0.26
C VAL A 186 -11.73 9.83 1.35
N VAL A 187 -12.91 9.31 1.04
CA VAL A 187 -13.75 8.49 1.94
C VAL A 187 -14.10 7.12 1.35
N ALA A 188 -13.66 6.83 0.13
CA ALA A 188 -13.80 5.51 -0.50
C ALA A 188 -12.70 5.27 -1.52
N ILE A 189 -12.42 4.00 -1.82
CA ILE A 189 -11.56 3.59 -2.94
C ILE A 189 -12.31 2.53 -3.75
N ARG A 190 -12.27 2.65 -5.07
CA ARG A 190 -12.65 1.59 -6.01
C ARG A 190 -11.39 0.95 -6.56
N VAL A 191 -11.27 -0.35 -6.43
CA VAL A 191 -10.17 -1.14 -6.98
C VAL A 191 -10.73 -2.04 -8.06
N GLY A 192 -10.27 -1.86 -9.29
CA GLY A 192 -10.58 -2.70 -10.43
C GLY A 192 -9.38 -3.51 -10.86
N MET A 193 -9.60 -4.78 -11.22
CA MET A 193 -8.58 -5.62 -11.82
C MET A 193 -9.15 -6.34 -13.04
N LEU A 194 -8.34 -6.42 -14.10
CA LEU A 194 -8.58 -7.32 -15.22
C LEU A 194 -7.77 -8.59 -14.99
N ILE A 195 -8.45 -9.71 -14.80
CA ILE A 195 -7.83 -11.00 -14.55
C ILE A 195 -7.99 -11.87 -15.79
N SER A 196 -6.90 -12.46 -16.26
CA SER A 196 -6.86 -13.39 -17.37
C SER A 196 -6.52 -14.80 -16.88
N ASP A 197 -6.97 -15.80 -17.63
CA ASP A 197 -6.29 -17.10 -17.61
C ASP A 197 -4.84 -16.92 -18.10
N THR A 198 -3.94 -17.74 -17.59
CA THR A 198 -2.53 -17.73 -17.97
C THR A 198 -2.33 -18.46 -19.29
N ASP A 199 -3.22 -19.40 -19.60
CA ASP A 199 -3.29 -20.12 -20.86
C ASP A 199 -4.34 -19.55 -21.81
N GLN A 200 -4.10 -19.79 -23.09
CA GLN A 200 -5.04 -19.50 -24.16
C GLN A 200 -6.11 -20.59 -24.26
N VAL A 201 -7.31 -20.31 -23.74
CA VAL A 201 -8.42 -21.27 -23.62
C VAL A 201 -9.60 -21.00 -24.55
N ARG A 202 -9.60 -19.86 -25.26
CA ARG A 202 -10.66 -19.47 -26.21
C ARG A 202 -10.33 -19.96 -27.62
N ASN A 203 -11.37 -20.19 -28.42
CA ASN A 203 -11.19 -20.53 -29.84
C ASN A 203 -10.82 -19.32 -30.71
N ASN A 204 -11.24 -18.11 -30.32
CA ASN A 204 -11.01 -16.87 -31.04
C ASN A 204 -10.32 -15.85 -30.11
N ALA A 205 -9.53 -14.96 -30.70
CA ALA A 205 -8.91 -13.86 -29.98
C ALA A 205 -9.97 -12.98 -29.29
N ASP A 206 -9.61 -12.49 -28.12
CA ASP A 206 -10.37 -11.57 -27.31
C ASP A 206 -10.08 -10.15 -27.77
N THR A 207 -11.10 -9.53 -28.34
CA THR A 207 -11.07 -8.18 -28.93
C THR A 207 -12.02 -7.24 -28.20
N ALA A 208 -12.48 -7.64 -27.00
CA ALA A 208 -13.42 -6.88 -26.21
C ALA A 208 -12.69 -5.87 -25.32
N ASP A 209 -13.25 -4.67 -25.17
CA ASP A 209 -12.75 -3.70 -24.21
C ASP A 209 -13.34 -3.96 -22.81
N TYR A 210 -12.54 -3.69 -21.77
CA TYR A 210 -12.93 -3.90 -20.38
C TYR A 210 -12.93 -2.60 -19.59
N ALA A 211 -14.11 -2.14 -19.16
CA ALA A 211 -14.23 -0.99 -18.28
C ALA A 211 -13.80 -1.34 -16.85
N LEU A 212 -12.80 -0.64 -16.32
CA LEU A 212 -12.37 -0.62 -14.93
C LEU A 212 -12.58 0.79 -14.34
N PRO A 213 -12.40 1.01 -13.01
CA PRO A 213 -12.53 2.33 -12.42
C PRO A 213 -11.58 3.33 -13.10
N GLY A 214 -12.14 4.42 -13.62
CA GLY A 214 -11.37 5.51 -14.23
C GLY A 214 -10.77 5.22 -15.61
N GLU A 215 -10.85 3.99 -16.11
CA GLU A 215 -10.11 3.58 -17.32
C GLU A 215 -10.81 2.45 -18.09
N THR A 216 -10.62 2.42 -19.42
CA THR A 216 -11.05 1.31 -20.28
C THR A 216 -9.82 0.59 -20.81
N ILE A 217 -9.71 -0.70 -20.50
CA ILE A 217 -8.62 -1.54 -21.00
C ILE A 217 -8.98 -1.98 -22.42
N GLU A 218 -8.32 -1.39 -23.41
CA GLU A 218 -8.59 -1.65 -24.81
C GLU A 218 -7.82 -2.88 -25.32
N ALA A 219 -8.45 -3.67 -26.19
CA ALA A 219 -7.76 -4.75 -26.88
C ALA A 219 -6.80 -4.17 -27.93
N THR A 220 -5.59 -4.74 -28.05
CA THR A 220 -4.65 -4.31 -29.10
C THR A 220 -3.78 -5.44 -29.64
N THR A 221 -3.46 -5.37 -30.94
CA THR A 221 -2.39 -6.18 -31.57
C THR A 221 -0.99 -5.63 -31.30
N GLY A 222 -0.87 -4.47 -30.65
CA GLY A 222 0.40 -3.85 -30.26
C GLY A 222 0.18 -2.61 -29.37
N ALA A 223 0.71 -2.63 -28.15
CA ALA A 223 0.56 -1.50 -27.23
C ALA A 223 1.44 -0.33 -27.67
N ALA A 224 0.85 0.87 -27.82
CA ALA A 224 1.63 2.10 -27.84
C ALA A 224 2.22 2.32 -26.43
N ALA A 225 3.39 2.96 -26.34
CA ALA A 225 3.96 3.32 -25.05
C ALA A 225 2.98 4.18 -24.25
N GLY A 226 2.62 3.75 -23.03
CA GLY A 226 1.64 4.45 -22.19
C GLY A 226 0.18 4.02 -22.38
N ALA A 227 -0.13 3.13 -23.33
CA ALA A 227 -1.52 2.70 -23.57
C ALA A 227 -1.98 1.68 -22.53
N VAL A 228 -3.17 1.90 -21.97
CA VAL A 228 -3.81 0.94 -21.06
C VAL A 228 -4.52 -0.14 -21.88
N THR A 229 -3.83 -1.25 -22.09
CA THR A 229 -4.28 -2.27 -23.07
C THR A 229 -4.05 -3.70 -22.59
N HIS A 230 -4.79 -4.62 -23.21
CA HIS A 230 -4.47 -6.04 -23.17
C HIS A 230 -4.22 -6.58 -24.59
N PRO A 231 -3.42 -7.66 -24.75
CA PRO A 231 -3.22 -8.27 -26.05
C PRO A 231 -4.52 -8.86 -26.62
N GLU A 232 -4.68 -8.75 -27.95
CA GLU A 232 -5.65 -9.55 -28.69
C GLU A 232 -5.18 -11.01 -28.75
N ASP A 233 -5.58 -11.81 -27.76
CA ASP A 233 -5.18 -13.21 -27.63
C ASP A 233 -6.35 -14.11 -27.19
N GLN A 234 -6.12 -15.41 -27.08
CA GLN A 234 -7.16 -16.37 -26.70
C GLN A 234 -7.30 -16.58 -25.18
N ARG A 235 -6.74 -15.71 -24.33
CA ARG A 235 -6.94 -15.81 -22.87
C ARG A 235 -8.37 -15.42 -22.51
N LEU A 236 -8.94 -16.11 -21.53
CA LEU A 236 -10.23 -15.73 -20.97
C LEU A 236 -10.03 -14.62 -19.94
N ARG A 237 -10.66 -13.45 -20.15
CA ARG A 237 -10.54 -12.30 -19.26
C ARG A 237 -11.83 -11.98 -18.51
N ARG A 238 -11.67 -11.50 -17.27
CA ARG A 238 -12.78 -11.05 -16.43
C ARG A 238 -12.37 -9.84 -15.59
N SER A 239 -13.21 -8.82 -15.62
CA SER A 239 -13.11 -7.65 -14.74
C SER A 239 -13.68 -7.94 -13.36
N PHE A 240 -12.96 -7.54 -12.32
CA PHE A 240 -13.42 -7.52 -10.94
C PHE A 240 -13.30 -6.10 -10.41
N VAL A 241 -14.35 -5.61 -9.74
CA VAL A 241 -14.35 -4.29 -9.12
C VAL A 241 -14.85 -4.43 -7.68
N SER A 242 -14.10 -3.86 -6.74
CA SER A 242 -14.46 -3.77 -5.34
C SER A 242 -14.46 -2.31 -4.90
N THR A 243 -15.40 -1.94 -4.02
CA THR A 243 -15.42 -0.62 -3.39
C THR A 243 -15.22 -0.79 -1.89
N VAL A 244 -14.24 -0.06 -1.33
CA VAL A 244 -13.95 -0.04 0.09
C VAL A 244 -14.20 1.36 0.62
N MET A 245 -15.03 1.46 1.66
CA MET A 245 -15.24 2.73 2.37
C MET A 245 -14.09 2.96 3.34
N LEU A 246 -13.55 4.17 3.33
CA LEU A 246 -12.52 4.63 4.25
C LEU A 246 -13.15 5.51 5.32
N ARG A 247 -12.68 5.35 6.56
CA ARG A 247 -12.91 6.34 7.60
C ARG A 247 -11.77 7.33 7.58
N ASN A 248 -11.94 8.40 6.82
CA ASN A 248 -11.23 9.65 7.06
C ASN A 248 -12.07 10.42 8.09
N ARG A 249 -11.53 10.74 9.26
CA ARG A 249 -12.29 11.49 10.27
C ARG A 249 -12.34 12.97 9.89
N ASP A 250 -13.48 13.58 10.17
CA ASP A 250 -13.76 15.02 10.07
C ASP A 250 -12.91 15.87 11.03
#